data_AF-A0A2N0S2R8-F1
#
_entry.id   AF-A0A2N0S2R8-F1
#
_cell.length_a   1.000
_cell.length_b   1.000
_cell.length_c   1.000
_cell.angle_alpha   90.00
_cell.angle_beta   90.00
_cell.angle_gamma   90.00
#
_symmetry.space_group_name_H-M   'P 1'
#
loop_
_entity.id
_entity.type
_entity.pdbx_description
1 polymer ?
#
loop_
_entity_poly.entity_id
_entity_poly.type
_entity_poly.pdbx_seq_one_letter_code
_entity_poly.pdbx_strand_id
1 'polypeptide(L)'
;MYRKHLSDFNVFLSNNPSTSRKQKARFKRQCARVFKYNKLTPITTLEDKLAAGRRYRFLFLKSQHIYSVIHHLKYKCHPYKGSPDPMIIHSTFLITYILELTI
;
A
#
# COMPACT_ATOMS: atom_id res chain seq x y z
N MET A 1 3.09 -17.99 -3.14
CA MET A 1 4.22 -17.08 -2.80
C MET A 1 3.63 -15.84 -2.14
N TYR A 2 4.08 -15.48 -0.94
CA TYR A 2 3.45 -14.39 -0.20
C TYR A 2 3.75 -13.02 -0.81
N ARG A 3 2.76 -12.12 -0.73
CA ARG A 3 2.82 -10.77 -1.26
C ARG A 3 2.38 -9.78 -0.19
N LYS A 4 3.14 -8.68 -0.04
CA LYS A 4 2.72 -7.49 0.68
C LYS A 4 1.80 -6.68 -0.22
N HIS A 5 0.64 -6.29 0.32
CA HIS A 5 -0.31 -5.39 -0.32
C HIS A 5 -0.15 -3.98 0.28
N LEU A 6 0.04 -2.98 -0.57
CA LEU A 6 0.08 -1.57 -0.18
C LEU A 6 -1.11 -0.89 -0.88
N SER A 7 -2.12 -0.49 -0.10
CA SER A 7 -3.40 0.06 -0.56
C SER A 7 -3.89 1.21 0.32
N ASP A 8 -5.09 1.73 0.04
CA ASP A 8 -5.86 2.64 0.90
C ASP A 8 -5.14 3.94 1.25
N PHE A 9 -4.48 4.51 0.24
CA PHE A 9 -3.76 5.76 0.41
C PHE A 9 -4.69 6.87 0.90
N ASN A 10 -4.41 7.38 2.10
CA ASN A 10 -5.08 8.54 2.67
C ASN A 10 -4.05 9.52 3.22
N VAL A 11 -4.24 10.80 2.92
CA VAL A 11 -3.38 11.88 3.39
C VAL A 11 -4.02 12.50 4.62
N PHE A 12 -3.51 12.15 5.80
CA PHE A 12 -3.87 12.82 7.05
C PHE A 12 -2.90 13.97 7.30
N LEU A 13 -3.42 15.20 7.23
CA LEU A 13 -2.64 16.40 7.48
C LEU A 13 -2.75 16.80 8.95
N SER A 14 -1.71 17.45 9.45
CA SER A 14 -1.73 18.04 10.79
C SER A 14 -2.70 19.22 10.85
N ASN A 15 -3.37 19.39 12.00
CA ASN A 15 -4.21 20.56 12.27
C ASN A 15 -3.39 21.86 12.33
N ASN A 16 -2.08 21.79 12.63
CA ASN A 16 -1.21 22.96 12.61
C ASN A 16 -0.96 23.41 11.15
N PRO A 17 -1.32 24.64 10.77
CA PRO A 17 -1.19 25.13 9.39
C PRO A 17 0.25 25.11 8.85
N SER A 18 1.23 25.38 9.69
CA SER A 18 2.66 25.35 9.31
C SER A 18 3.10 23.94 8.97
N THR A 19 2.74 22.98 9.83
CA THR A 19 3.05 21.56 9.64
C THR A 19 2.32 20.99 8.43
N SER A 20 1.03 21.29 8.26
CA SER A 20 0.21 20.90 7.10
C SER A 20 0.84 21.36 5.78
N ARG A 21 1.31 22.61 5.73
CA ARG A 21 2.00 23.16 4.56
C ARG A 21 3.29 22.38 4.24
N LYS A 22 4.09 22.07 5.26
CA LYS A 22 5.32 21.28 5.10
C LYS A 22 5.03 19.85 4.63
N GLN A 23 3.97 19.21 5.13
CA GLN A 23 3.52 17.88 4.69
C GLN A 23 3.10 17.89 3.22
N LYS A 24 2.26 18.86 2.81
CA LYS A 24 1.87 19.05 1.41
C LYS A 24 3.09 19.27 0.51
N ALA A 25 4.03 20.09 0.93
CA ALA A 25 5.27 20.33 0.18
C ALA A 25 6.14 19.06 0.06
N ARG A 26 6.27 18.27 1.14
CA ARG A 26 6.98 16.99 1.10
C ARG A 26 6.32 16.01 0.13
N PHE A 27 5.00 15.88 0.18
CA PHE A 27 4.25 15.03 -0.74
C PHE A 27 4.47 15.46 -2.20
N LYS A 28 4.30 16.75 -2.52
CA LYS A 28 4.55 17.29 -3.87
C LYS A 28 5.97 17.04 -4.37
N ARG A 29 6.98 17.25 -3.51
CA ARG A 29 8.38 16.94 -3.85
C ARG A 29 8.58 15.46 -4.15
N GLN A 30 7.90 14.59 -3.44
CA GLN A 30 8.02 13.15 -3.68
C GLN A 30 7.33 12.72 -4.97
N CYS A 31 6.14 13.26 -5.27
CA CYS A 31 5.51 13.09 -6.58
C CYS A 31 6.44 13.56 -7.70
N ALA A 32 7.03 14.76 -7.55
CA ALA A 32 7.98 15.28 -8.51
C ALA A 32 9.18 14.35 -8.69
N ARG A 33 9.72 13.75 -7.61
CA ARG A 33 10.82 12.78 -7.71
C ARG A 33 10.42 11.49 -8.43
N VAL A 34 9.26 10.92 -8.08
CA VAL A 34 8.77 9.65 -8.64
C VAL A 34 8.41 9.79 -10.12
N PHE A 35 7.82 10.93 -10.50
CA PHE A 35 7.41 11.21 -11.87
C PHE A 35 8.51 11.90 -12.69
N LYS A 36 9.66 12.21 -12.09
CA LYS A 36 10.84 12.72 -12.80
C LYS A 36 11.70 11.54 -13.20
N TYR A 37 11.40 10.95 -14.36
CA TYR A 37 12.32 10.01 -15.02
C TYR A 37 12.48 10.29 -16.52
N ASN A 38 13.60 9.78 -17.03
CA ASN A 38 14.39 10.25 -18.17
C ASN A 38 13.64 10.47 -19.49
N LYS A 39 13.46 11.75 -19.85
CA LYS A 39 13.67 12.48 -21.12
C LYS A 39 13.32 11.86 -22.50
N LEU A 40 12.93 10.59 -22.63
CA LEU A 40 12.58 9.98 -23.92
C LEU A 40 11.07 9.98 -24.18
N THR A 41 10.27 9.82 -23.13
CA THR A 41 8.80 9.86 -23.22
C THR A 41 8.23 10.63 -22.02
N PRO A 42 7.49 11.72 -22.22
CA PRO A 42 6.87 12.43 -21.11
C PRO A 42 5.82 11.52 -20.44
N ILE A 43 5.82 11.48 -19.10
CA ILE A 43 4.77 10.83 -18.31
C ILE A 43 3.53 11.73 -18.38
N THR A 44 2.78 11.60 -19.47
CA THR A 44 1.53 12.36 -19.69
C THR A 44 0.33 11.56 -19.19
N THR A 45 0.34 10.24 -19.39
CA THR A 45 -0.82 9.40 -19.08
C THR A 45 -0.89 9.00 -17.61
N LEU A 46 -2.10 8.66 -17.15
CA LEU A 46 -2.31 8.11 -15.82
C LEU A 46 -1.59 6.77 -15.66
N GLU A 47 -1.58 5.94 -16.70
CA GLU A 47 -0.92 4.64 -16.72
C GLU A 47 0.60 4.75 -16.51
N ASP A 48 1.25 5.73 -17.11
CA ASP A 48 2.67 5.99 -16.89
C ASP A 48 2.96 6.36 -15.43
N LYS A 49 2.07 7.14 -14.81
CA LYS A 49 2.17 7.49 -13.39
C LYS A 49 1.93 6.28 -12.49
N LEU A 50 0.97 5.41 -12.84
CA LEU A 50 0.73 4.15 -12.13
C LEU A 50 1.90 3.18 -12.28
N ALA A 51 2.52 3.09 -13.45
CA ALA A 51 3.73 2.31 -13.69
C ALA A 51 4.92 2.85 -12.88
N ALA A 52 5.14 4.17 -12.88
CA ALA A 52 6.15 4.81 -12.05
C ALA A 52 5.88 4.58 -10.56
N GLY A 53 4.63 4.74 -10.12
CA GLY A 53 4.18 4.45 -8.76
C GLY A 53 4.48 3.01 -8.35
N ARG A 54 4.19 2.01 -9.21
CA ARG A 54 4.55 0.61 -8.97
C ARG A 54 6.07 0.40 -8.87
N ARG A 55 6.84 0.97 -9.81
CA ARG A 55 8.30 0.86 -9.84
C ARG A 55 8.96 1.40 -8.57
N TYR A 56 8.51 2.57 -8.12
CA TYR A 56 9.04 3.22 -6.92
C TYR A 56 8.29 2.88 -5.64
N ARG A 57 7.31 1.96 -5.70
CA ARG A 57 6.47 1.52 -4.58
C ARG A 57 5.83 2.69 -3.84
N PHE A 58 5.33 3.65 -4.62
CA PHE A 58 4.76 4.92 -4.15
C PHE A 58 3.27 4.98 -4.48
N LEU A 59 2.45 5.22 -3.45
CA LEU A 59 1.03 5.51 -3.61
C LEU A 59 0.79 7.00 -3.70
N PHE A 60 -0.02 7.41 -4.67
CA PHE A 60 -0.44 8.80 -4.86
C PHE A 60 -1.95 8.97 -5.14
N LEU A 61 -2.65 7.88 -5.45
CA LEU A 61 -4.10 7.82 -5.65
C LEU A 61 -4.73 6.92 -4.60
N LYS A 62 -5.96 7.24 -4.18
CA LYS A 62 -6.71 6.45 -3.20
C LYS A 62 -7.02 5.04 -3.70
N SER A 63 -7.39 4.90 -4.97
CA SER A 63 -7.73 3.63 -5.61
C SER A 63 -6.52 2.78 -6.01
N GLN A 64 -5.31 3.31 -5.86
CA GLN A 64 -4.10 2.61 -6.25
C GLN A 64 -3.73 1.53 -5.24
N HIS A 65 -3.32 0.38 -5.76
CA HIS A 65 -2.79 -0.71 -4.98
C HIS A 65 -1.48 -1.22 -5.60
N ILE A 66 -0.55 -1.65 -4.75
CA ILE A 66 0.74 -2.20 -5.18
C ILE A 66 0.97 -3.51 -4.43
N TYR A 67 1.16 -4.58 -5.18
CA TYR A 67 1.61 -5.86 -4.65
C TYR A 67 3.12 -5.97 -4.75
N SER A 68 3.75 -6.57 -3.76
CA SER A 68 5.18 -6.82 -3.75
C SER A 68 5.47 -8.17 -3.14
N VAL A 69 6.30 -8.95 -3.81
CA VAL A 69 6.66 -10.29 -3.33
C VAL A 69 7.50 -10.17 -2.05
N ILE A 70 7.22 -11.05 -1.08
CA ILE A 70 8.02 -11.22 0.13
C ILE A 70 8.94 -12.41 -0.09
N HIS A 71 10.18 -12.16 -0.52
CA HIS A 71 11.10 -13.21 -0.96
C HIS A 71 11.55 -14.16 0.17
N HIS A 72 11.64 -13.66 1.40
CA HIS A 72 12.05 -14.46 2.55
C HIS A 72 10.93 -15.34 3.10
N LEU A 73 9.67 -15.03 2.80
CA LEU A 73 8.53 -15.82 3.25
C LEU A 73 8.25 -16.91 2.22
N LYS A 74 8.89 -18.06 2.43
CA LYS A 74 8.64 -19.30 1.67
C LYS A 74 7.73 -20.18 2.51
N TYR A 75 6.52 -20.44 2.03
CA TYR A 75 5.68 -21.47 2.66
C TYR A 75 6.37 -22.82 2.49
N LYS A 76 6.56 -23.56 3.59
CA LYS A 76 6.72 -25.01 3.48
C LYS A 76 5.31 -25.52 3.19
N CYS A 77 5.06 -25.90 1.94
CA CYS A 77 3.85 -26.62 1.58
C CYS A 77 3.85 -27.93 2.36
N HIS A 78 3.26 -27.93 3.56
CA HIS A 78 2.92 -29.17 4.23
C HIS A 78 1.84 -29.81 3.36
N PRO A 79 2.07 -31.02 2.82
CA PRO A 79 1.06 -31.71 2.04
C PRO A 79 -0.02 -32.20 3.00
N TYR A 80 -0.95 -31.31 3.36
CA TYR A 80 -2.21 -31.74 3.93
C TYR A 80 -2.96 -32.47 2.81
N LYS A 81 -2.95 -33.80 2.92
CA LYS A 81 -3.83 -34.69 2.17
C LYS A 81 -5.27 -34.29 2.48
N GLY A 82 -5.99 -33.82 1.46
CA GLY A 82 -7.44 -33.78 1.41
C GLY A 82 -8.16 -32.85 2.39
N SER A 83 -8.46 -31.61 1.96
CA SER A 83 -9.70 -30.93 2.38
C SER A 83 -10.07 -29.86 1.35
N PRO A 84 -11.27 -29.89 0.77
CA PRO A 84 -11.78 -28.80 -0.04
C PRO A 84 -12.42 -27.75 0.87
N ASP A 85 -11.84 -26.56 0.95
CA ASP A 85 -12.59 -25.30 0.76
C ASP A 85 -11.70 -24.07 0.98
N PRO A 86 -11.96 -22.96 0.25
CA PRO A 86 -11.18 -21.75 0.33
C PRO A 86 -11.53 -20.99 1.62
N MET A 87 -10.66 -21.07 2.63
CA MET A 87 -10.76 -20.19 3.79
C MET A 87 -10.49 -18.74 3.38
N ILE A 88 -11.56 -18.00 3.10
CA ILE A 88 -11.59 -16.55 3.21
C ILE A 88 -11.29 -16.23 4.68
N ILE A 89 -10.12 -15.65 4.93
CA ILE A 89 -9.75 -15.16 6.26
C ILE A 89 -10.61 -13.92 6.53
N HIS A 90 -11.84 -14.10 6.98
CA HIS A 90 -12.62 -13.02 7.57
C HIS A 90 -11.89 -12.57 8.84
N SER A 91 -11.50 -11.30 8.84
CA SER A 91 -10.94 -10.57 9.97
C SER A 91 -12.00 -10.37 11.06
N THR A 92 -12.45 -11.44 11.71
CA THR A 92 -13.42 -11.40 12.84
C THR A 92 -12.76 -11.58 14.20
N PHE A 93 -11.47 -11.97 14.26
CA PHE A 93 -10.76 -12.22 15.52
C PHE A 93 -10.22 -10.98 16.25
N LEU A 94 -10.38 -9.77 15.70
CA LEU A 94 -9.94 -8.52 16.35
C LEU A 94 -11.07 -7.73 17.04
N ILE A 95 -12.34 -8.09 16.86
CA ILE A 95 -13.47 -7.31 17.43
C ILE A 95 -13.83 -7.80 18.85
N THR A 96 -13.48 -9.02 19.24
CA THR A 96 -13.78 -9.53 20.59
C THR A 96 -12.83 -9.04 21.68
N TYR A 97 -11.63 -8.56 21.35
CA TYR A 97 -10.63 -8.17 22.36
C TYR A 97 -10.75 -6.72 22.88
N ILE A 98 -11.68 -5.92 22.36
CA ILE A 98 -11.83 -4.50 22.78
C ILE A 98 -12.99 -4.29 23.78
N LEU A 99 -13.84 -5.30 24.01
CA LEU A 99 -14.99 -5.15 24.92
C LEU A 99 -14.77 -5.63 26.37
N GLU A 100 -13.66 -6.29 26.69
CA GLU A 100 -13.37 -6.78 28.06
C GLU A 100 -12.51 -5.83 28.91
N LEU A 101 -12.05 -4.69 28.37
CA LEU A 101 -11.25 -3.70 29.10
C LEU A 101 -12.05 -2.45 29.46
N THR A 102 -13.26 -2.64 30.00
CA THR A 102 -14.01 -1.60 30.72
C THR A 102 -14.48 -2.17 32.06
N ILE A 103 -13.55 -2.19 33.02
CA ILE A 103 -13.82 -2.00 34.45
C ILE A 103 -12.92 -0.84 34.88
#